data_AF-D8LZR8-F1
#
_entry.id   AF-D8LZR8-F1
#
_cell.length_a   1.000
_cell.length_b   1.000
_cell.length_c   1.000
_cell.angle_alpha   90.00
_cell.angle_beta   90.00
_cell.angle_gamma   90.00
#
_symmetry.space_group_name_H-M   'P 1'
#
loop_
_entity.id
_entity.type
_entity.pdbx_description
1 polymer ?
#
loop_
_entity_poly.entity_id
_entity_poly.type
_entity_poly.pdbx_seq_one_letter_code
_entity_poly.pdbx_strand_id
1 'polypeptide(L)'
;MVRLCLHHLYSKLCQRRALIRHVFAEMLSNIILLNDRVAGVDEILTIYSSIVCGFVLPIKQEHIQFLTHCILPLHKLDRLSEFSNTLTHCLLLFISQDSKLVTPVAALAMS
;
A
#
# COMPACT_ATOMS: atom_id res chain seq x y z
N MET A 1 16.00 18.69 1.10
CA MET A 1 16.56 17.84 2.17
C MET A 1 15.78 16.53 2.38
N VAL A 2 14.44 16.52 2.37
CA VAL A 2 13.62 15.28 2.52
C VAL A 2 13.84 14.25 1.38
N ARG A 3 14.07 14.69 0.14
CA ARG A 3 14.29 13.80 -1.02
C ARG A 3 15.54 12.91 -0.93
N LEU A 4 16.60 13.34 -0.23
CA LEU A 4 17.83 12.55 -0.09
C LEU A 4 17.74 11.50 1.02
N CYS A 5 17.11 11.85 2.16
CA CYS A 5 16.85 10.88 3.23
C CYS A 5 15.90 9.78 2.75
N LEU A 6 14.85 10.16 2.00
CA LEU A 6 14.02 9.19 1.29
C LEU A 6 14.88 8.33 0.37
N HIS A 7 15.66 8.90 -0.56
CA HIS A 7 16.46 8.10 -1.52
C HIS A 7 17.44 7.11 -0.83
N HIS A 8 18.06 7.52 0.27
CA HIS A 8 18.99 6.67 1.01
C HIS A 8 18.26 5.57 1.79
N LEU A 9 17.12 5.88 2.39
CA LEU A 9 16.23 4.90 3.01
C LEU A 9 15.65 3.96 1.94
N TYR A 10 15.23 4.48 0.80
CA TYR A 10 14.74 3.76 -0.38
C TYR A 10 15.75 2.74 -0.89
N SER A 11 17.03 3.10 -1.03
CA SER A 11 18.06 2.18 -1.52
C SER A 11 18.27 0.99 -0.56
N LYS A 12 18.20 1.24 0.76
CA LYS A 12 18.23 0.17 1.78
C LYS A 12 16.94 -0.64 1.88
N LEU A 13 15.77 0.00 1.71
CA LEU A 13 14.46 -0.66 1.72
C LEU A 13 14.26 -1.53 0.47
N CYS A 14 14.83 -1.14 -0.69
CA CYS A 14 14.82 -1.92 -1.93
C CYS A 14 15.41 -3.32 -1.75
N GLN A 15 16.48 -3.46 -0.96
CA GLN A 15 17.10 -4.75 -0.66
C GLN A 15 16.27 -5.61 0.31
N ARG A 16 15.32 -5.00 1.04
CA ARG A 16 14.48 -5.66 2.05
C ARG A 16 12.99 -5.66 1.71
N ARG A 17 12.62 -5.38 0.45
CA ARG A 17 11.21 -5.28 -0.02
C ARG A 17 10.36 -6.49 0.37
N ALA A 18 10.92 -7.69 0.29
CA ALA A 18 10.24 -8.92 0.69
C ALA A 18 9.90 -8.93 2.19
N LEU A 19 10.84 -8.50 3.04
CA LEU A 19 10.69 -8.45 4.49
C LEU A 19 9.73 -7.34 4.92
N ILE A 20 9.84 -6.17 4.30
CA ILE A 20 8.94 -5.03 4.50
C ILE A 20 7.50 -5.41 4.14
N ARG A 21 7.30 -6.08 3.00
CA ARG A 21 5.98 -6.56 2.59
C ARG A 21 5.42 -7.61 3.53
N HIS A 22 6.25 -8.52 4.05
CA HIS A 22 5.81 -9.52 5.02
C HIS A 22 5.33 -8.86 6.33
N VAL A 23 6.14 -7.94 6.88
CA VAL A 23 5.77 -7.19 8.09
C VAL A 23 4.53 -6.32 7.86
N PHE A 24 4.40 -5.68 6.70
CA PHE A 24 3.19 -4.91 6.38
C PHE A 24 1.96 -5.80 6.19
N ALA A 25 2.09 -6.95 5.53
CA ALA A 25 0.99 -7.89 5.39
C ALA A 25 0.51 -8.39 6.76
N GLU A 26 1.44 -8.67 7.67
CA GLU A 26 1.15 -9.12 9.04
C GLU A 26 0.50 -8.00 9.88
N MET A 27 1.05 -6.77 9.84
CA MET A 27 0.46 -5.61 10.50
C MET A 27 -0.96 -5.32 9.99
N LEU A 28 -1.15 -5.26 8.66
CA LEU A 28 -2.47 -5.00 8.08
C LEU A 28 -3.46 -6.11 8.39
N SER A 29 -3.03 -7.38 8.38
CA SER A 29 -3.88 -8.52 8.78
C SER A 29 -4.29 -8.42 10.25
N ASN A 30 -3.37 -8.06 11.14
CA ASN A 30 -3.66 -7.84 12.56
C ASN A 30 -4.63 -6.67 12.76
N ILE A 31 -4.47 -5.57 12.02
CA ILE A 31 -5.38 -4.43 12.06
C ILE A 31 -6.79 -4.81 11.62
N ILE A 32 -6.92 -5.56 10.53
CA ILE A 32 -8.21 -6.07 10.03
C ILE A 32 -8.86 -7.00 11.06
N LEU A 33 -8.08 -7.84 11.73
CA LEU A 33 -8.58 -8.83 12.69
C LEU A 33 -8.96 -8.23 14.05
N LEU A 34 -8.13 -7.31 14.58
CA LEU A 34 -8.26 -6.79 15.93
C LEU A 34 -9.14 -5.52 16.01
N ASN A 35 -9.41 -4.87 14.87
CA ASN A 35 -10.09 -3.56 14.79
C ASN A 35 -9.51 -2.53 15.80
N ASP A 36 -8.22 -2.68 16.12
CA ASP A 36 -7.54 -1.92 17.16
C ASP A 36 -7.21 -0.51 16.66
N ARG A 37 -6.93 0.43 17.56
CA ARG A 37 -6.58 1.82 17.23
C ARG A 37 -5.38 1.84 16.29
N VAL A 38 -5.63 2.16 15.03
CA VAL A 38 -4.66 2.06 13.94
C VAL A 38 -3.78 3.30 13.87
N ALA A 39 -2.98 3.55 14.90
CA ALA A 39 -1.91 4.54 14.80
C ALA A 39 -0.82 4.00 13.84
N GLY A 40 -0.56 4.71 12.73
CA GLY A 40 0.55 4.43 11.81
C GLY A 40 0.21 3.79 10.47
N VAL A 41 -1.06 3.52 10.13
CA VAL A 41 -1.41 3.01 8.78
C VAL A 41 -1.15 4.02 7.68
N ASP A 42 -1.31 5.31 7.97
CA ASP A 42 -0.93 6.39 7.07
C ASP A 42 0.57 6.40 6.76
N GLU A 43 1.43 6.21 7.76
CA GLU A 43 2.88 6.11 7.59
C GLU A 43 3.25 4.87 6.76
N ILE A 44 2.63 3.73 7.07
CA ILE A 44 2.79 2.47 6.32
C ILE A 44 2.41 2.67 4.84
N LEU A 45 1.23 3.22 4.57
CA LEU A 45 0.74 3.48 3.22
C LEU A 45 1.61 4.51 2.48
N THR A 46 2.17 5.48 3.20
CA THR A 46 3.12 6.46 2.63
C THR A 46 4.39 5.76 2.17
N ILE A 47 4.99 4.91 3.01
CA ILE A 47 6.17 4.12 2.66
C ILE A 47 5.85 3.17 1.50
N TYR A 48 4.68 2.55 1.49
CA TYR A 48 4.31 1.63 0.42
C TYR A 48 4.05 2.33 -0.91
N SER A 49 3.33 3.46 -0.91
CA SER A 49 3.15 4.34 -2.08
C SER A 49 4.49 4.69 -2.72
N SER A 50 5.46 4.97 -1.86
CA SER A 50 6.83 5.24 -2.22
C SER A 50 7.45 4.07 -3.02
N ILE A 51 7.20 2.81 -2.62
CA ILE A 51 7.69 1.58 -3.26
C ILE A 51 7.00 1.33 -4.59
N VAL A 52 5.69 1.61 -4.68
CA VAL A 52 4.88 1.46 -5.91
C VAL A 52 5.44 2.30 -7.06
N CYS A 53 5.94 3.51 -6.78
CA CYS A 53 6.59 4.35 -7.78
C CYS A 53 7.82 3.70 -8.43
N GLY A 54 8.44 2.72 -7.77
CA GLY A 54 9.62 1.99 -8.26
C GLY A 54 9.30 0.59 -8.81
N PHE A 55 8.05 0.31 -9.16
CA PHE A 55 7.68 -0.91 -9.85
C PHE A 55 8.09 -0.85 -11.33
N VAL A 56 8.46 -2.01 -11.85
CA VAL A 56 8.79 -2.19 -13.26
C VAL A 56 7.63 -2.93 -13.89
N LEU A 57 7.22 -2.50 -15.09
CA LEU A 57 6.16 -3.17 -15.84
C LEU A 57 6.69 -4.42 -16.56
N PRO A 58 5.89 -5.50 -16.63
CA PRO A 58 4.58 -5.67 -16.00
C PRO A 58 4.69 -5.82 -14.47
N ILE A 59 3.71 -5.27 -13.73
CA ILE A 59 3.68 -5.40 -12.28
C ILE A 59 3.64 -6.88 -11.92
N LYS A 60 4.58 -7.31 -11.06
CA LYS A 60 4.63 -8.70 -10.62
C LYS A 60 3.35 -9.10 -9.90
N GLN A 61 2.90 -10.33 -10.13
CA GLN A 61 1.68 -10.90 -9.51
C GLN A 61 1.65 -10.73 -7.99
N GLU A 62 2.82 -10.80 -7.36
CA GLU A 62 3.00 -10.67 -5.92
C GLU A 62 2.63 -9.28 -5.36
N HIS A 63 2.69 -8.22 -6.18
CA HIS A 63 2.26 -6.88 -5.81
C HIS A 63 0.75 -6.71 -6.04
N ILE A 64 0.21 -7.37 -7.06
CA ILE A 64 -1.24 -7.42 -7.34
C ILE A 64 -1.97 -8.17 -6.22
N GLN A 65 -1.42 -9.27 -5.73
CA GLN A 65 -1.95 -10.01 -4.58
C GLN A 65 -1.96 -9.14 -3.31
N PHE A 66 -0.90 -8.38 -3.06
CA PHE A 66 -0.85 -7.46 -1.91
C PHE A 66 -1.90 -6.35 -2.00
N LEU A 67 -2.08 -5.76 -3.19
CA LEU A 67 -3.15 -4.78 -3.43
C LEU A 67 -4.54 -5.37 -3.10
N THR A 68 -4.78 -6.59 -3.55
CA THR A 68 -6.09 -7.27 -3.42
C THR A 68 -6.39 -7.73 -1.99
N HIS A 69 -5.40 -8.30 -1.30
CA HIS A 69 -5.60 -8.93 0.01
C HIS A 69 -5.26 -8.03 1.20
N CYS A 70 -4.47 -6.97 1.01
CA CYS A 70 -4.04 -6.12 2.12
C CYS A 70 -4.55 -4.68 1.96
N ILE A 71 -4.40 -4.05 0.80
CA ILE A 71 -4.76 -2.63 0.62
C ILE A 71 -6.27 -2.44 0.42
N LEU A 72 -6.90 -3.24 -0.44
CA LEU A 72 -8.33 -3.10 -0.72
C LEU A 72 -9.21 -3.30 0.53
N PRO A 73 -8.98 -4.31 1.39
CA PRO A 73 -9.77 -4.49 2.61
C PRO A 73 -9.76 -3.30 3.58
N LEU A 74 -8.75 -2.41 3.50
CA LEU A 74 -8.69 -1.22 4.36
C LEU A 74 -9.85 -0.24 4.11
N HIS A 75 -10.50 -0.30 2.94
CA HIS A 75 -11.70 0.50 2.65
C HIS A 75 -12.91 0.08 3.50
N LYS A 76 -12.89 -1.12 4.06
CA LYS A 76 -13.99 -1.66 4.87
C LYS A 76 -13.84 -1.39 6.37
N LEU A 77 -12.75 -0.75 6.78
CA LEU A 77 -12.51 -0.41 8.18
C LEU A 77 -13.32 0.83 8.58
N ASP A 78 -13.94 0.80 9.76
CA ASP A 78 -14.78 1.89 10.28
C ASP A 78 -14.04 3.23 10.44
N ARG A 79 -12.70 3.20 10.48
CA ARG A 79 -11.81 4.36 10.67
C ARG A 79 -11.15 4.84 9.39
N LEU A 80 -11.70 4.48 8.22
CA LEU A 80 -11.20 4.90 6.91
C LEU A 80 -10.89 6.39 6.83
N SER A 81 -11.68 7.26 7.48
CA SER A 81 -11.46 8.72 7.46
C SER A 81 -10.04 9.14 7.86
N GLU A 82 -9.38 8.41 8.76
CA GLU A 82 -8.06 8.75 9.30
C GLU A 82 -6.92 8.55 8.28
N PHE A 83 -7.06 7.59 7.37
CA PHE A 83 -6.04 7.25 6.37
C PHE A 83 -6.55 7.27 4.92
N SER A 84 -7.79 7.71 4.70
CA SER A 84 -8.49 7.74 3.41
C SER A 84 -7.68 8.43 2.31
N ASN A 85 -7.07 9.57 2.62
CA ASN A 85 -6.30 10.35 1.67
C ASN A 85 -5.03 9.60 1.21
N THR A 86 -4.29 9.01 2.16
CA THR A 86 -3.07 8.25 1.86
C THR A 86 -3.38 6.95 1.14
N LEU A 87 -4.48 6.28 1.50
CA LEU A 87 -4.98 5.09 0.82
C LEU A 87 -5.34 5.38 -0.64
N THR A 88 -6.10 6.45 -0.87
CA THR A 88 -6.48 6.91 -2.21
C THR A 88 -5.25 7.24 -3.05
N HIS A 89 -4.29 7.97 -2.48
CA HIS A 89 -3.03 8.27 -3.15
C HIS A 89 -2.25 7.00 -3.54
N CYS A 90 -2.20 6.00 -2.65
CA CYS A 90 -1.56 4.72 -2.94
C CYS A 90 -2.22 3.97 -4.10
N LEU A 91 -3.56 3.94 -4.13
CA LEU A 91 -4.33 3.32 -5.21
C LEU A 91 -4.12 4.04 -6.55
N LEU A 92 -4.14 5.37 -6.55
CA LEU A 92 -3.90 6.18 -7.75
C LEU A 92 -2.50 5.93 -8.32
N LEU A 93 -1.49 5.71 -7.46
CA LEU A 93 -0.15 5.34 -7.91
C LEU A 93 -0.13 3.95 -8.56
N PHE A 94 -0.82 2.96 -8.01
CA PHE A 94 -0.95 1.64 -8.64
C PHE A 94 -1.60 1.73 -10.02
N ILE A 95 -2.70 2.48 -10.12
CA ILE A 95 -3.42 2.73 -11.37
C ILE A 95 -2.53 3.45 -12.38
N SER A 96 -1.73 4.41 -11.92
CA SER A 96 -0.79 5.15 -12.79
C SER A 96 0.33 4.27 -13.31
N GLN A 97 0.73 3.22 -12.56
CA GLN A 97 1.70 2.24 -13.01
C GLN A 97 1.09 1.27 -14.04
N ASP A 98 -0.09 0.71 -13.77
CA ASP A 98 -0.79 -0.18 -14.71
C ASP A 98 -2.29 0.17 -14.77
N SER A 99 -2.69 0.82 -15.87
CA SER A 99 -4.06 1.26 -16.10
C SER A 99 -5.06 0.09 -16.21
N LYS A 100 -4.59 -1.14 -16.38
CA LYS A 100 -5.44 -2.35 -16.36
C LYS A 100 -5.93 -2.72 -14.95
N LEU A 101 -5.30 -2.18 -13.91
CA LEU A 101 -5.71 -2.39 -12.51
C LEU A 101 -6.87 -1.48 -12.08
N VAL A 102 -7.30 -0.53 -12.92
CA VAL A 102 -8.44 0.37 -12.63
C VAL A 102 -9.72 -0.40 -12.37
N THR A 103 -10.03 -1.37 -13.22
CA THR A 103 -11.27 -2.17 -13.15
C THR A 103 -11.40 -2.98 -11.87
N PRO A 104 -10.41 -3.79 -11.44
CA PRO A 104 -10.51 -4.54 -10.19
C PRO A 104 -10.50 -3.64 -8.95
N VAL A 105 -9.73 -2.54 -8.95
CA VAL A 105 -9.69 -1.61 -7.80
C VAL A 105 -11.01 -0.87 -7.65
N ALA A 106 -11.58 -0.35 -8.74
CA ALA A 106 -12.86 0.37 -8.70
C ALA A 106 -14.04 -0.55 -8.32
N ALA A 107 -14.07 -1.77 -8.82
CA ALA A 107 -15.13 -2.73 -8.52
C ALA A 107 -15.14 -3.14 -7.02
N LEU A 108 -13.97 -3.27 -6.40
CA LEU A 108 -13.83 -3.73 -5.01
C LEU A 108 -13.89 -2.60 -3.98
N ALA A 109 -13.59 -1.35 -4.35
CA ALA A 109 -13.72 -0.19 -3.47
C ALA A 109 -15.18 0.29 -3.31
N MET A 110 -16.07 -0.08 -4.24
CA MET A 110 -17.50 0.30 -4.22
C MET A 110 -18.44 -0.79 -3.66
N SER A 111 -17.91 -1.93 -3.20
CA SER A 111 -18.66 -3.10 -2.72
C SER A 111 -18.44 -3.42 -1.24
#